data_AF-A0A1E3R6D5-F1
#
_entry.id   AF-A0A1E3R6D5-F1
#
_cell.length_a   1.000
_cell.length_b   1.000
_cell.length_c   1.000
_cell.angle_alpha   90.00
_cell.angle_beta   90.00
_cell.angle_gamma   90.00
#
_symmetry.space_group_name_H-M   'P 1'
#
loop_
_entity.id
_entity.type
_entity.pdbx_description
1 polymer ?
#
loop_
_entity_poly.entity_id
_entity_poly.type
_entity_poly.pdbx_seq_one_letter_code
_entity_poly.pdbx_strand_id
1 'polypeptide(L)'
;ETFFHADHTGAAGAAMMTSTASVQINLDAGPQGGWAERVRLAHALGPTMVAVAANSPLLGGKFCGWRSARQRVWSQLDSARCGPVLGARGDDPASDWARYALKAPVMLLTTPQVVPVTQWVPFAEWADGRVMLGDRRPTEADLDYHLTTLFPPVRPRGWLEIRYLDSVPDAVWPAVVFTLVTLLDDPAAADVAAEVTEPVATAWDRAAHLGLGDLRLQRAAVRCVQAAAERAPAELEESMQRLMRSVEQGRAPADDFADRVVTHGIAPVVTQLAQGGT
;
A
#
# COMPACT_ATOMS: atom_id res chain seq x y z
N GLU A 1 -14.84 -15.02 1.51
CA GLU A 1 -15.60 -14.17 0.55
C GLU A 1 -16.96 -13.70 1.08
N THR A 2 -17.71 -14.50 1.85
CA THR A 2 -19.05 -14.15 2.37
C THR A 2 -19.15 -12.75 3.00
N PHE A 3 -18.14 -12.33 3.76
CA PHE A 3 -18.05 -10.98 4.32
C PHE A 3 -18.12 -9.90 3.23
N PHE A 4 -17.25 -9.96 2.23
CA PHE A 4 -17.18 -8.98 1.15
C PHE A 4 -18.45 -8.95 0.29
N HIS A 5 -19.15 -10.08 0.15
CA HIS A 5 -20.47 -10.09 -0.51
C HIS A 5 -21.52 -9.32 0.29
N ALA A 6 -21.53 -9.48 1.62
CA ALA A 6 -22.44 -8.75 2.50
C ALA A 6 -22.12 -7.24 2.54
N ASP A 7 -20.84 -6.88 2.37
CA ASP A 7 -20.36 -5.50 2.31
C ASP A 7 -20.42 -4.87 0.90
N HIS A 8 -21.04 -5.55 -0.08
CA HIS A 8 -21.13 -5.10 -1.48
C HIS A 8 -19.78 -4.89 -2.20
N THR A 9 -18.69 -5.43 -1.66
CA THR A 9 -17.32 -5.35 -2.19
C THR A 9 -16.81 -6.70 -2.74
N GLY A 10 -17.70 -7.68 -2.95
CA GLY A 10 -17.37 -9.07 -3.29
C GLY A 10 -16.39 -9.24 -4.47
N ALA A 11 -16.59 -8.51 -5.57
CA ALA A 11 -15.71 -8.61 -6.74
C ALA A 11 -14.30 -8.06 -6.45
N ALA A 12 -14.20 -6.92 -5.76
CA ALA A 12 -12.93 -6.34 -5.35
C ALA A 12 -12.22 -7.21 -4.30
N GLY A 13 -12.96 -7.77 -3.34
CA GLY A 13 -12.45 -8.70 -2.34
C GLY A 13 -11.85 -9.96 -2.96
N ALA A 14 -12.56 -10.58 -3.90
CA ALA A 14 -12.06 -11.74 -4.64
C ALA A 14 -10.80 -11.41 -5.45
N ALA A 15 -10.79 -10.27 -6.16
CA ALA A 15 -9.63 -9.81 -6.92
C ALA A 15 -8.42 -9.54 -6.00
N MET A 16 -8.63 -8.87 -4.87
CA MET A 16 -7.59 -8.61 -3.87
C MET A 16 -6.96 -9.92 -3.39
N MET A 17 -7.78 -10.92 -3.07
CA MET A 17 -7.32 -12.20 -2.54
C MET A 17 -6.63 -13.10 -3.57
N THR A 18 -7.02 -13.04 -4.84
CA THR A 18 -6.63 -14.05 -5.85
C THR A 18 -5.79 -13.51 -7.01
N SER A 19 -5.74 -12.19 -7.18
CA SER A 19 -5.20 -11.55 -8.38
C SER A 19 -4.29 -10.34 -8.08
N THR A 20 -3.76 -10.22 -6.86
CA THR A 20 -2.82 -9.16 -6.50
C THR A 20 -1.55 -9.70 -5.84
N ALA A 21 -0.43 -9.00 -6.03
CA ALA A 21 0.85 -9.25 -5.39
C ALA A 21 1.50 -7.92 -4.98
N SER A 22 2.27 -7.92 -3.89
CA SER A 22 2.80 -6.71 -3.24
C SER A 22 4.20 -6.96 -2.69
N VAL A 23 5.03 -5.92 -2.68
CA VAL A 23 6.15 -5.83 -1.72
C VAL A 23 5.64 -5.07 -0.50
N GLN A 24 5.75 -5.67 0.68
CA GLN A 24 5.40 -5.03 1.95
C GLN A 24 6.67 -4.78 2.76
N ILE A 25 6.80 -3.59 3.32
CA ILE A 25 8.01 -3.16 4.03
C ILE A 25 7.64 -2.90 5.48
N ASN A 26 8.32 -3.59 6.40
CA ASN A 26 8.17 -3.42 7.84
C ASN A 26 9.34 -2.60 8.36
N LEU A 27 9.07 -1.39 8.84
CA LEU A 27 10.08 -0.47 9.36
C LEU A 27 9.80 -0.15 10.82
N ASP A 28 10.85 -0.05 11.64
CA ASP A 28 10.70 0.42 13.02
C ASP A 28 9.92 1.75 13.02
N ALA A 29 9.03 1.93 14.01
CA ALA A 29 8.32 3.20 14.20
C ALA A 29 9.26 4.31 14.70
N GLY A 30 10.46 3.94 15.19
CA GLY A 30 11.43 4.85 15.77
C GLY A 30 11.01 5.35 17.15
N PRO A 31 11.72 6.36 17.67
CA PRO A 31 11.41 6.94 18.98
C PRO A 31 10.00 7.52 19.02
N GLN A 32 9.31 7.34 20.16
CA GLN A 32 7.91 7.78 20.35
C GLN A 32 7.68 9.26 20.03
N GLY A 33 8.65 10.13 20.33
CA GLY A 33 8.56 11.56 20.04
C GLY A 33 8.49 11.91 18.54
N GLY A 34 8.93 11.01 17.66
CA GLY A 34 8.92 11.20 16.19
C GLY A 34 7.78 10.50 15.46
N TRP A 35 6.92 9.74 16.15
CA TRP A 35 5.89 8.92 15.50
C TRP A 35 4.93 9.73 14.63
N ALA A 36 4.48 10.90 15.10
CA ALA A 36 3.53 11.73 14.37
C ALA A 36 4.07 12.16 13.00
N GLU A 37 5.31 12.64 12.96
CA GLU A 37 5.98 13.04 11.72
C GLU A 37 6.24 11.86 10.79
N ARG A 38 6.80 10.77 11.34
CA ARG A 38 7.11 9.57 10.55
C ARG A 38 5.86 8.93 9.94
N VAL A 39 4.75 8.85 10.68
CA VAL A 39 3.48 8.32 10.16
C VAL A 39 2.86 9.24 9.12
N ARG A 40 2.93 10.56 9.30
CA ARG A 40 2.48 11.53 8.28
C ARG A 40 3.30 11.39 7.00
N LEU A 41 4.62 11.32 7.11
CA LEU A 41 5.50 11.16 5.96
C LEU A 41 5.27 9.83 5.24
N ALA A 42 5.11 8.72 5.98
CA ALA A 42 4.80 7.41 5.40
C ALA A 42 3.50 7.43 4.56
N HIS A 43 2.48 8.16 4.99
CA HIS A 43 1.27 8.35 4.19
C HIS A 43 1.49 9.32 3.01
N ALA A 44 2.22 10.42 3.21
CA ALA A 44 2.49 11.41 2.16
C ALA A 44 3.32 10.83 1.00
N LEU A 45 4.24 9.92 1.31
CA LEU A 45 5.03 9.16 0.32
C LEU A 45 4.17 8.20 -0.52
N GLY A 46 3.00 7.80 0.00
CA GLY A 46 2.13 6.79 -0.60
C GLY A 46 1.86 6.97 -2.09
N PRO A 47 1.25 8.09 -2.53
CA PRO A 47 0.96 8.32 -3.95
C PRO A 47 2.21 8.29 -4.83
N THR A 48 3.30 8.95 -4.42
CA THR A 48 4.56 8.97 -5.18
C THR A 48 5.13 7.57 -5.34
N MET A 49 5.17 6.78 -4.26
CA MET A 49 5.74 5.44 -4.28
C MET A 49 4.82 4.41 -4.97
N VAL A 50 3.49 4.60 -4.93
CA VAL A 50 2.54 3.86 -5.77
C VAL A 50 2.83 4.10 -7.25
N ALA A 51 3.07 5.35 -7.65
CA ALA A 51 3.38 5.68 -9.04
C ALA A 51 4.71 5.07 -9.49
N VAL A 52 5.75 5.13 -8.64
CA VAL A 52 7.06 4.52 -8.90
C VAL A 52 6.98 2.99 -9.03
N ALA A 53 6.23 2.34 -8.13
CA ALA A 53 6.13 0.89 -8.08
C ALA A 53 5.02 0.30 -8.97
N ALA A 54 4.26 1.11 -9.72
CA ALA A 54 3.11 0.63 -10.46
C ALA A 54 3.51 -0.49 -11.44
N ASN A 55 2.88 -1.67 -11.30
CA ASN A 55 3.27 -2.87 -12.06
C ASN A 55 2.08 -3.81 -12.37
N SER A 56 0.88 -3.26 -12.50
CA SER A 56 -0.32 -4.06 -12.78
C SER A 56 -1.22 -3.43 -13.85
N PRO A 57 -0.74 -3.28 -15.11
CA PRO A 57 -1.51 -2.62 -16.17
C PRO A 57 -2.60 -3.50 -16.81
N LEU A 58 -2.56 -4.82 -16.56
CA LEU A 58 -3.53 -5.79 -17.08
C LEU A 58 -4.37 -6.38 -15.95
N LEU A 59 -5.63 -6.65 -16.25
CA LEU A 59 -6.54 -7.43 -15.41
C LEU A 59 -7.31 -8.43 -16.29
N GLY A 60 -7.30 -9.71 -15.92
CA GLY A 60 -7.97 -10.76 -16.70
C GLY A 60 -7.45 -10.88 -18.15
N GLY A 61 -6.15 -10.64 -18.36
CA GLY A 61 -5.52 -10.70 -19.69
C GLY A 61 -5.89 -9.53 -20.62
N LYS A 62 -6.38 -8.41 -20.09
CA LYS A 62 -6.71 -7.20 -20.88
C LYS A 62 -6.14 -5.95 -20.21
N PHE A 63 -5.73 -4.97 -21.01
CA PHE A 63 -5.38 -3.64 -20.49
C PHE A 63 -6.57 -3.05 -19.74
N CYS A 64 -6.34 -2.64 -18.49
CA CYS A 64 -7.40 -2.17 -17.61
C CYS A 64 -7.50 -0.63 -17.54
N GLY A 65 -6.55 0.07 -18.16
CA GLY A 65 -6.46 1.53 -18.14
C GLY A 65 -5.85 2.12 -16.87
N TRP A 66 -5.26 1.31 -16.00
CA TRP A 66 -4.57 1.75 -14.78
C TRP A 66 -3.11 1.32 -14.85
N ARG A 67 -2.21 2.04 -14.18
CA ARG A 67 -0.82 1.59 -14.00
C ARG A 67 -0.69 0.63 -12.83
N SER A 68 -1.47 0.87 -11.77
CA SER A 68 -1.66 -0.07 -10.67
C SER A 68 -3.14 -0.47 -10.56
N ALA A 69 -3.52 -1.54 -11.24
CA ALA A 69 -4.82 -2.18 -11.03
C ALA A 69 -4.98 -2.71 -9.60
N ARG A 70 -3.87 -3.10 -8.95
CA ARG A 70 -3.90 -3.51 -7.55
C ARG A 70 -4.37 -2.38 -6.64
N GLN A 71 -3.84 -1.18 -6.78
CA GLN A 71 -4.31 -0.04 -5.96
C GLN A 71 -5.76 0.34 -6.28
N ARG A 72 -6.18 0.23 -7.54
CA ARG A 72 -7.60 0.36 -7.91
C ARG A 72 -8.48 -0.65 -7.18
N VAL A 73 -8.05 -1.91 -7.05
CA VAL A 73 -8.81 -2.93 -6.30
C VAL A 73 -8.94 -2.54 -4.83
N TRP A 74 -7.85 -2.04 -4.20
CA TRP A 74 -7.90 -1.56 -2.82
C TRP A 74 -8.83 -0.35 -2.63
N SER A 75 -8.92 0.57 -3.59
CA SER A 75 -9.83 1.73 -3.50
C SER A 75 -11.31 1.37 -3.68
N GLN A 76 -11.61 0.15 -4.15
CA GLN A 76 -12.97 -0.39 -4.27
C GLN A 76 -13.44 -1.16 -3.03
N LEU A 77 -12.56 -1.38 -2.05
CA LEU A 77 -12.90 -1.99 -0.77
C LEU A 77 -13.39 -0.92 0.23
N ASP A 78 -13.99 -1.35 1.33
CA ASP A 78 -14.47 -0.43 2.35
C ASP A 78 -13.33 0.39 2.97
N SER A 79 -13.56 1.69 3.11
CA SER A 79 -12.59 2.60 3.71
C SER A 79 -12.45 2.40 5.23
N ALA A 80 -13.40 1.71 5.87
CA ALA A 80 -13.34 1.44 7.31
C ALA A 80 -12.23 0.45 7.68
N ARG A 81 -11.78 -0.40 6.74
CA ARG A 81 -10.61 -1.27 6.92
C ARG A 81 -9.45 -1.00 5.97
N CYS A 82 -9.68 -0.34 4.83
CA CYS A 82 -8.63 -0.06 3.84
C CYS A 82 -8.19 1.40 3.77
N GLY A 83 -8.86 2.31 4.49
CA GLY A 83 -8.56 3.74 4.45
C GLY A 83 -7.27 4.11 5.20
N PRO A 84 -6.69 5.30 4.93
CA PRO A 84 -5.52 5.79 5.65
C PRO A 84 -5.82 6.02 7.13
N VAL A 85 -4.83 5.78 7.99
CA VAL A 85 -4.91 6.00 9.45
C VAL A 85 -4.27 7.35 9.76
N LEU A 86 -5.02 8.43 9.47
CA LEU A 86 -4.62 9.79 9.81
C LEU A 86 -5.79 10.47 10.53
N GLY A 87 -5.59 10.85 11.80
CA GLY A 87 -6.54 11.70 12.50
C GLY A 87 -6.57 13.11 11.91
N ALA A 88 -7.57 13.91 12.32
CA ALA A 88 -7.77 15.26 11.78
C ALA A 88 -6.54 16.18 11.93
N ARG A 89 -5.69 15.93 12.93
CA ARG A 89 -4.42 16.64 13.14
C ARG A 89 -3.18 15.78 12.88
N GLY A 90 -3.29 14.45 13.03
CA GLY A 90 -2.17 13.52 12.86
C GLY A 90 -1.10 13.61 13.95
N ASP A 91 -1.42 14.21 15.11
CA ASP A 91 -0.48 14.45 16.21
C ASP A 91 -0.26 13.22 17.12
N ASP A 92 -1.21 12.28 17.14
CA ASP A 92 -1.17 11.08 17.99
C ASP A 92 -1.57 9.83 17.19
N PRO A 93 -0.61 9.21 16.47
CA PRO A 93 -0.85 8.02 15.67
C PRO A 93 -1.37 6.82 16.47
N ALA A 94 -1.02 6.71 17.76
CA ALA A 94 -1.46 5.59 18.59
C ALA A 94 -2.96 5.70 18.89
N SER A 95 -3.42 6.88 19.30
CA SER A 95 -4.85 7.11 19.50
C SER A 95 -5.64 7.07 18.19
N ASP A 96 -5.07 7.54 17.08
CA ASP A 96 -5.70 7.46 15.77
C ASP A 96 -5.88 6.00 15.32
N TRP A 97 -4.86 5.16 15.52
CA TRP A 97 -4.95 3.72 15.26
C TRP A 97 -5.99 3.03 16.15
N ALA A 98 -6.01 3.32 17.45
CA ALA A 98 -7.00 2.76 18.36
C ALA A 98 -8.44 3.14 17.94
N ARG A 99 -8.67 4.42 17.61
CA ARG A 99 -9.97 4.88 17.09
C ARG A 99 -10.35 4.23 15.77
N TYR A 100 -9.39 4.08 14.87
CA TYR A 100 -9.60 3.41 13.59
C TYR A 100 -10.03 1.95 13.80
N ALA A 101 -9.27 1.19 14.59
CA ALA A 101 -9.54 -0.21 14.87
C ALA A 101 -10.91 -0.42 15.56
N LEU A 102 -11.25 0.44 16.52
CA LEU A 102 -12.53 0.37 17.24
C LEU A 102 -13.75 0.70 16.35
N LYS A 103 -13.57 1.56 15.34
CA LYS A 103 -14.65 1.92 14.40
C LYS A 103 -14.82 0.90 13.26
N ALA A 104 -13.76 0.19 12.90
CA ALA A 104 -13.81 -0.80 11.83
C ALA A 104 -14.78 -1.95 12.19
N PRO A 105 -15.59 -2.43 11.23
CA PRO A 105 -16.53 -3.50 11.50
C PRO A 105 -15.83 -4.86 11.60
N VAL A 106 -16.28 -5.66 12.57
CA VAL A 106 -15.78 -7.02 12.82
C VAL A 106 -16.00 -7.87 11.58
N MET A 107 -14.92 -8.46 11.04
CA MET A 107 -14.99 -9.24 9.81
C MET A 107 -15.36 -10.70 10.08
N LEU A 108 -14.74 -11.28 11.10
CA LEU A 108 -14.83 -12.70 11.41
C LEU A 108 -14.91 -12.85 12.94
N LEU A 109 -15.75 -13.77 13.38
CA LEU A 109 -15.84 -14.20 14.77
C LEU A 109 -15.08 -15.52 14.91
N THR A 110 -14.14 -15.56 15.85
CA THR A 110 -13.42 -16.79 16.19
C THR A 110 -14.19 -17.52 17.29
N THR A 111 -14.99 -18.51 16.89
CA THR A 111 -15.51 -19.55 17.79
C THR A 111 -14.69 -20.83 17.50
N PRO A 112 -15.01 -22.06 17.96
CA PRO A 112 -14.27 -23.25 17.55
C PRO A 112 -14.09 -23.37 16.01
N GLN A 113 -14.92 -22.67 15.23
CA GLN A 113 -14.74 -22.39 13.82
C GLN A 113 -14.74 -20.87 13.57
N VAL A 114 -14.04 -20.42 12.52
CA VAL A 114 -14.07 -19.02 12.09
C VAL A 114 -15.34 -18.75 11.28
N VAL A 115 -16.16 -17.82 11.73
CA VAL A 115 -17.47 -17.49 11.11
C VAL A 115 -17.45 -16.04 10.60
N PRO A 116 -17.86 -15.77 9.35
CA PRO A 116 -17.97 -14.40 8.86
C PRO A 116 -19.12 -13.66 9.51
N VAL A 117 -18.88 -12.40 9.88
CA VAL A 117 -19.91 -11.50 10.41
C VAL A 117 -20.49 -10.72 9.24
N THR A 118 -21.75 -10.99 8.88
CA THR A 118 -22.40 -10.38 7.70
C THR A 118 -23.11 -9.07 8.01
N GLN A 119 -23.21 -8.69 9.28
CA GLN A 119 -23.76 -7.42 9.73
C GLN A 119 -22.64 -6.42 9.99
N TRP A 120 -22.89 -5.14 9.68
CA TRP A 120 -21.95 -4.07 10.00
C TRP A 120 -21.96 -3.80 11.51
N VAL A 121 -21.00 -4.35 12.24
CA VAL A 121 -20.86 -4.17 13.70
C VAL A 121 -19.47 -3.62 14.00
N PRO A 122 -19.33 -2.32 14.35
CA PRO A 122 -18.07 -1.77 14.82
C PRO A 122 -17.55 -2.53 16.04
N PHE A 123 -16.23 -2.75 16.11
CA PHE A 123 -15.65 -3.45 17.26
C PHE A 123 -16.00 -2.79 18.60
N ALA A 124 -16.10 -1.45 18.64
CA ALA A 124 -16.52 -0.69 19.82
C ALA A 124 -17.91 -1.10 20.35
N GLU A 125 -18.88 -1.34 19.45
CA GLU A 125 -20.23 -1.71 19.87
C GLU A 125 -20.28 -3.13 20.46
N TRP A 126 -19.44 -4.02 19.94
CA TRP A 126 -19.27 -5.36 20.50
C TRP A 126 -18.54 -5.32 21.85
N ALA A 127 -17.47 -4.53 21.96
CA ALA A 127 -16.72 -4.34 23.19
C ALA A 127 -17.58 -3.75 24.32
N ASP A 128 -18.41 -2.76 24.01
CA ASP A 128 -19.37 -2.14 24.94
C ASP A 128 -20.53 -3.05 25.31
N GLY A 129 -20.76 -4.14 24.58
CA GLY A 129 -21.90 -5.05 24.74
C GLY A 129 -23.23 -4.46 24.29
N ARG A 130 -23.20 -3.45 23.40
CA ARG A 130 -24.39 -2.91 22.73
C ARG A 130 -24.91 -3.90 21.70
N VAL A 131 -23.99 -4.62 21.05
CA VAL A 131 -24.26 -5.76 20.17
C VAL A 131 -23.51 -6.97 20.70
N MET A 132 -24.18 -8.11 20.77
CA MET A 132 -23.56 -9.38 21.20
C MET A 132 -23.31 -10.25 19.96
N LEU A 133 -22.03 -10.47 19.61
CA LEU A 133 -21.65 -11.43 18.58
C LEU A 133 -21.35 -12.78 19.23
N GLY A 134 -22.04 -13.84 18.79
CA GLY A 134 -21.91 -15.17 19.39
C GLY A 134 -22.28 -15.20 20.88
N ASP A 135 -23.26 -14.38 21.28
CA ASP A 135 -23.79 -14.28 22.65
C ASP A 135 -22.75 -13.95 23.73
N ARG A 136 -21.63 -13.31 23.35
CA ARG A 136 -20.57 -12.89 24.27
C ARG A 136 -19.98 -11.52 23.93
N ARG A 137 -19.21 -10.96 24.87
CA ARG A 137 -18.29 -9.84 24.63
C ARG A 137 -16.98 -10.34 23.98
N PRO A 138 -16.21 -9.46 23.30
CA PRO A 138 -14.93 -9.84 22.74
C PRO A 138 -13.91 -10.16 23.84
N THR A 139 -12.96 -11.02 23.50
CA THR A 139 -11.75 -11.31 24.27
C THR A 139 -10.56 -10.56 23.65
N GLU A 140 -9.41 -10.57 24.32
CA GLU A 140 -8.16 -10.03 23.75
C GLU A 140 -7.78 -10.76 22.45
N ALA A 141 -8.02 -12.08 22.38
CA ALA A 141 -7.77 -12.85 21.16
C ALA A 141 -8.65 -12.41 19.97
N ASP A 142 -9.87 -11.95 20.24
CA ASP A 142 -10.74 -11.37 19.19
C ASP A 142 -10.22 -10.03 18.71
N LEU A 143 -9.69 -9.20 19.63
CA LEU A 143 -9.06 -7.93 19.27
C LEU A 143 -7.82 -8.19 18.42
N ASP A 144 -6.93 -9.10 18.85
CA ASP A 144 -5.73 -9.46 18.10
C ASP A 144 -6.07 -9.94 16.69
N TYR A 145 -7.07 -10.81 16.58
CA TYR A 145 -7.56 -11.29 15.28
C TYR A 145 -8.14 -10.14 14.45
N HIS A 146 -8.99 -9.29 15.03
CA HIS A 146 -9.60 -8.14 14.36
C HIS A 146 -8.55 -7.22 13.73
N LEU A 147 -7.46 -6.91 14.46
CA LEU A 147 -6.36 -6.09 13.94
C LEU A 147 -5.66 -6.72 12.72
N THR A 148 -5.73 -8.04 12.52
CA THR A 148 -5.20 -8.70 11.31
C THR A 148 -6.07 -8.45 10.07
N THR A 149 -7.35 -8.13 10.28
CA THR A 149 -8.36 -7.91 9.22
C THR A 149 -8.47 -6.45 8.75
N LEU A 150 -7.61 -5.60 9.29
CA LEU A 150 -7.45 -4.20 8.90
C LEU A 150 -6.28 -4.09 7.93
N PHE A 151 -6.49 -3.36 6.84
CA PHE A 151 -5.55 -3.25 5.72
C PHE A 151 -5.31 -1.80 5.29
N PRO A 152 -5.07 -0.84 6.20
CA PRO A 152 -4.73 0.52 5.81
C PRO A 152 -3.42 0.55 5.00
N PRO A 153 -3.17 1.59 4.19
CA PRO A 153 -1.93 1.72 3.42
C PRO A 153 -0.66 1.71 4.28
N VAL A 154 -0.74 2.25 5.51
CA VAL A 154 0.30 2.19 6.55
C VAL A 154 -0.34 1.60 7.81
N ARG A 155 0.09 0.42 8.23
CA ARG A 155 -0.49 -0.31 9.38
C ARG A 155 0.47 -0.34 10.57
N PRO A 156 0.09 0.19 11.73
CA PRO A 156 0.87 0.03 12.97
C PRO A 156 0.76 -1.39 13.55
N ARG A 157 1.90 -2.06 13.81
CA ARG A 157 2.00 -3.41 14.41
C ARG A 157 3.15 -3.54 15.42
N GLY A 158 3.54 -2.45 16.08
CA GLY A 158 4.81 -2.32 16.80
C GLY A 158 5.96 -1.84 15.90
N TRP A 159 5.75 -1.93 14.60
CA TRP A 159 6.47 -1.28 13.51
C TRP A 159 5.45 -0.62 12.58
N LEU A 160 5.91 0.14 11.58
CA LEU A 160 5.09 0.61 10.48
C LEU A 160 5.19 -0.40 9.32
N GLU A 161 4.07 -1.02 9.00
CA GLU A 161 3.94 -1.88 7.82
C GLU A 161 3.39 -1.07 6.64
N ILE A 162 4.23 -0.88 5.63
CA ILE A 162 3.90 -0.19 4.39
C ILE A 162 3.33 -1.20 3.39
N ARG A 163 2.10 -0.96 2.94
CA ARG A 163 1.31 -1.96 2.20
C ARG A 163 0.90 -1.51 0.80
N TYR A 164 1.26 -0.30 0.37
CA TYR A 164 0.72 0.26 -0.87
C TYR A 164 1.51 -0.10 -2.14
N LEU A 165 2.69 -0.72 -2.06
CA LEU A 165 3.47 -1.05 -3.25
C LEU A 165 2.95 -2.30 -3.97
N ASP A 166 2.89 -2.26 -5.31
CA ASP A 166 2.76 -3.48 -6.11
C ASP A 166 4.04 -4.32 -5.97
N SER A 167 3.98 -5.60 -6.34
CA SER A 167 5.21 -6.37 -6.58
C SER A 167 5.93 -5.76 -7.77
N VAL A 168 7.25 -5.57 -7.68
CA VAL A 168 8.06 -4.99 -8.76
C VAL A 168 9.16 -5.96 -9.20
N PRO A 169 9.69 -5.87 -10.43
CA PRO A 169 10.68 -6.81 -10.95
C PRO A 169 12.00 -6.87 -10.14
N ASP A 170 12.69 -8.00 -10.22
CA ASP A 170 13.98 -8.29 -9.57
C ASP A 170 15.04 -7.20 -9.75
N ALA A 171 15.10 -6.64 -10.96
CA ALA A 171 16.09 -5.61 -11.30
C ALA A 171 15.87 -4.26 -10.60
N VAL A 172 14.69 -4.00 -10.02
CA VAL A 172 14.33 -2.68 -9.46
C VAL A 172 13.77 -2.73 -8.04
N TRP A 173 13.26 -3.87 -7.55
CA TRP A 173 12.71 -3.93 -6.19
C TRP A 173 13.70 -3.53 -5.09
N PRO A 174 15.01 -3.86 -5.16
CA PRO A 174 15.95 -3.43 -4.14
C PRO A 174 16.03 -1.91 -4.04
N ALA A 175 16.06 -1.22 -5.19
CA ALA A 175 16.07 0.24 -5.26
C ALA A 175 14.76 0.87 -4.77
N VAL A 176 13.60 0.29 -5.10
CA VAL A 176 12.29 0.79 -4.63
C VAL A 176 12.17 0.68 -3.12
N VAL A 177 12.56 -0.46 -2.55
CA VAL A 177 12.56 -0.69 -1.10
C VAL A 177 13.54 0.27 -0.42
N PHE A 178 14.78 0.33 -0.91
CA PHE A 178 15.81 1.21 -0.38
C PHE A 178 15.37 2.67 -0.40
N THR A 179 14.78 3.13 -1.51
CA THR A 179 14.23 4.49 -1.63
C THR A 179 13.23 4.78 -0.50
N LEU A 180 12.24 3.91 -0.28
CA LEU A 180 11.26 4.15 0.78
C LEU A 180 11.90 4.16 2.17
N VAL A 181 12.78 3.20 2.46
CA VAL A 181 13.46 3.09 3.75
C VAL A 181 14.29 4.34 4.03
N THR A 182 15.12 4.76 3.06
CA THR A 182 15.97 5.95 3.20
C THR A 182 15.16 7.22 3.42
N LEU A 183 14.05 7.40 2.70
CA LEU A 183 13.19 8.58 2.85
C LEU A 183 12.44 8.63 4.19
N LEU A 184 12.42 7.53 4.95
CA LEU A 184 11.85 7.50 6.30
C LEU A 184 12.93 7.53 7.39
N ASP A 185 14.09 6.92 7.16
CA ASP A 185 15.12 6.71 8.20
C ASP A 185 16.26 7.74 8.18
N ASP A 186 16.60 8.32 7.02
CA ASP A 186 17.60 9.39 6.94
C ASP A 186 16.93 10.76 7.12
N PRO A 187 17.28 11.56 8.14
CA PRO A 187 16.60 12.83 8.42
C PRO A 187 16.62 13.81 7.25
N ALA A 188 17.76 13.94 6.55
CA ALA A 188 17.86 14.89 5.44
C ALA A 188 17.12 14.41 4.19
N ALA A 189 17.04 13.10 3.95
CA ALA A 189 16.20 12.56 2.88
C ALA A 189 14.70 12.67 3.23
N ALA A 190 14.34 12.51 4.51
CA ALA A 190 12.98 12.68 5.01
C ALA A 190 12.48 14.11 4.85
N ASP A 191 13.32 15.12 5.13
CA ASP A 191 12.99 16.53 4.90
C ASP A 191 12.68 16.80 3.42
N VAL A 192 13.54 16.29 2.52
CA VAL A 192 13.32 16.39 1.06
C VAL A 192 12.02 15.71 0.66
N ALA A 193 11.78 14.50 1.17
CA ALA A 193 10.56 13.74 0.89
C ALA A 193 9.30 14.48 1.35
N ALA A 194 9.31 15.05 2.55
CA ALA A 194 8.19 15.80 3.10
C ALA A 194 7.84 17.00 2.22
N GLU A 195 8.84 17.78 1.81
CA GLU A 195 8.67 18.94 0.92
C GLU A 195 8.09 18.53 -0.44
N VAL A 196 8.70 17.55 -1.11
CA VAL A 196 8.34 17.25 -2.51
C VAL A 196 7.05 16.45 -2.64
N THR A 197 6.64 15.74 -1.58
CA THR A 197 5.39 14.97 -1.57
C THR A 197 4.18 15.76 -1.06
N GLU A 198 4.37 16.87 -0.35
CA GLU A 198 3.27 17.72 0.14
C GLU A 198 2.20 18.02 -0.95
N PRO A 199 2.55 18.43 -2.19
CA PRO A 199 1.56 18.77 -3.21
C PRO A 199 0.78 17.58 -3.79
N VAL A 200 1.23 16.35 -3.49
CA VAL A 200 0.69 15.10 -4.07
C VAL A 200 0.27 14.08 -3.01
N ALA A 201 0.37 14.41 -1.72
CA ALA A 201 0.13 13.48 -0.60
C ALA A 201 -1.26 12.83 -0.59
N THR A 202 -2.25 13.43 -1.26
CA THR A 202 -3.62 12.92 -1.37
C THR A 202 -3.94 12.34 -2.76
N ALA A 203 -2.98 12.30 -3.68
CA ALA A 203 -3.19 11.96 -5.10
C ALA A 203 -3.24 10.43 -5.37
N TRP A 204 -3.79 9.63 -4.46
CA TRP A 204 -3.81 8.17 -4.51
C TRP A 204 -4.42 7.62 -5.81
N ASP A 205 -5.62 8.08 -6.18
CA ASP A 205 -6.30 7.63 -7.40
C ASP A 205 -5.52 8.01 -8.66
N ARG A 206 -4.95 9.23 -8.70
CA ARG A 206 -4.11 9.68 -9.82
C ARG A 206 -2.85 8.84 -9.95
N ALA A 207 -2.19 8.54 -8.84
CA ALA A 207 -1.01 7.69 -8.81
C ALA A 207 -1.30 6.29 -9.35
N ALA A 208 -2.41 5.68 -8.92
CA ALA A 208 -2.79 4.36 -9.41
C ALA A 208 -3.22 4.38 -10.89
N HIS A 209 -3.90 5.43 -11.33
CA HIS A 209 -4.44 5.54 -12.69
C HIS A 209 -3.37 5.95 -13.72
N LEU A 210 -2.69 7.08 -13.47
CA LEU A 210 -1.74 7.70 -14.40
C LEU A 210 -0.28 7.31 -14.12
N GLY A 211 0.03 6.86 -12.91
CA GLY A 211 1.42 6.60 -12.50
C GLY A 211 2.29 7.85 -12.63
N LEU A 212 3.50 7.66 -13.15
CA LEU A 212 4.46 8.73 -13.41
C LEU A 212 4.13 9.54 -14.68
N GLY A 213 3.03 9.25 -15.36
CA GLY A 213 2.46 10.12 -16.40
C GLY A 213 1.87 11.43 -15.84
N ASP A 214 1.58 11.52 -14.53
CA ASP A 214 1.26 12.79 -13.89
C ASP A 214 2.56 13.54 -13.53
N LEU A 215 2.76 14.70 -14.13
CA LEU A 215 3.99 15.49 -13.99
C LEU A 215 4.30 15.90 -12.54
N ARG A 216 3.30 16.03 -11.66
CA ARG A 216 3.55 16.37 -10.25
C ARG A 216 4.11 15.16 -9.50
N LEU A 217 3.53 13.99 -9.73
CA LEU A 217 4.02 12.73 -9.16
C LEU A 217 5.41 12.39 -9.71
N GLN A 218 5.64 12.61 -11.00
CA GLN A 218 6.96 12.42 -11.61
C GLN A 218 8.03 13.31 -10.95
N ARG A 219 7.75 14.61 -10.78
CA ARG A 219 8.69 15.54 -10.14
C ARG A 219 9.02 15.14 -8.70
N ALA A 220 8.00 14.73 -7.94
CA ALA A 220 8.19 14.21 -6.58
C ALA A 220 9.04 12.93 -6.61
N ALA A 221 8.74 11.99 -7.51
CA ALA A 221 9.46 10.73 -7.65
C ALA A 221 10.94 10.92 -8.00
N VAL A 222 11.26 11.80 -8.97
CA VAL A 222 12.64 12.12 -9.35
C VAL A 222 13.42 12.63 -8.13
N ARG A 223 12.86 13.56 -7.36
CA ARG A 223 13.52 14.12 -6.17
C ARG A 223 13.67 13.09 -5.05
N CYS A 224 12.65 12.27 -4.81
CA CYS A 224 12.69 11.19 -3.83
C CYS A 224 13.75 10.14 -4.16
N VAL A 225 13.76 9.63 -5.41
CA VAL A 225 14.72 8.62 -5.85
C VAL A 225 16.14 9.19 -5.88
N GLN A 226 16.32 10.45 -6.28
CA GLN A 226 17.62 11.10 -6.23
C GLN A 226 18.17 11.18 -4.80
N ALA A 227 17.36 11.66 -3.85
CA ALA A 227 17.77 11.79 -2.45
C ALA A 227 18.18 10.43 -1.83
N ALA A 228 17.50 9.35 -2.24
CA ALA A 228 17.89 7.99 -1.87
C ALA A 228 19.17 7.54 -2.60
N ALA A 229 19.30 7.80 -3.91
CA ALA A 229 20.45 7.38 -4.72
C ALA A 229 21.77 7.95 -4.21
N GLU A 230 21.76 9.19 -3.72
CA GLU A 230 22.93 9.84 -3.10
C GLU A 230 23.43 9.13 -1.83
N ARG A 231 22.60 8.26 -1.23
CA ARG A 231 22.90 7.47 -0.02
C ARG A 231 23.03 5.98 -0.31
N ALA A 232 22.85 5.57 -1.56
CA ALA A 232 22.82 4.16 -1.92
C ALA A 232 24.19 3.52 -1.76
N PRO A 233 24.27 2.32 -1.15
CA PRO A 233 25.50 1.54 -1.14
C PRO A 233 25.80 1.00 -2.55
N ALA A 234 27.06 0.64 -2.81
CA ALA A 234 27.53 0.21 -4.13
C ALA A 234 26.77 -1.01 -4.66
N GLU A 235 26.33 -1.90 -3.78
CA GLU A 235 25.55 -3.10 -4.11
C GLU A 235 24.18 -2.77 -4.75
N LEU A 236 23.66 -1.56 -4.51
CA LEU A 236 22.39 -1.11 -5.07
C LEU A 236 22.56 -0.19 -6.29
N GLU A 237 23.79 0.17 -6.66
CA GLU A 237 24.07 1.18 -7.69
C GLU A 237 23.34 0.87 -9.01
N GLU A 238 23.43 -0.36 -9.50
CA GLU A 238 22.78 -0.74 -10.76
C GLU A 238 21.24 -0.58 -10.69
N SER A 239 20.64 -1.09 -9.61
CA SER A 239 19.19 -1.00 -9.40
C SER A 239 18.72 0.44 -9.24
N MET A 240 19.50 1.28 -8.54
CA MET A 240 19.20 2.70 -8.35
C MET A 240 19.36 3.49 -9.64
N GLN A 241 20.39 3.22 -10.44
CA GLN A 241 20.55 3.84 -11.76
C GLN A 241 19.42 3.46 -12.71
N ARG A 242 18.96 2.19 -12.68
CA ARG A 242 17.78 1.75 -13.44
C ARG A 242 16.54 2.51 -12.99
N LEU A 243 16.26 2.54 -11.68
CA LEU A 243 15.10 3.25 -11.13
C LEU A 243 15.12 4.75 -11.45
N MET A 244 16.29 5.39 -11.29
CA MET A 244 16.47 6.82 -11.57
C MET A 244 16.13 7.16 -13.03
N ARG A 245 16.70 6.40 -13.99
CA ARG A 245 16.39 6.58 -15.42
C ARG A 245 14.91 6.41 -15.71
N SER A 246 14.26 5.41 -15.12
CA SER A 246 12.82 5.17 -15.31
C SER A 246 12.00 6.35 -14.80
N VAL A 247 12.26 6.87 -13.60
CA VAL A 247 11.48 8.00 -13.05
C VAL A 247 11.73 9.31 -13.80
N GLU A 248 12.96 9.56 -14.28
CA GLU A 248 13.28 10.70 -15.15
C GLU A 248 12.49 10.66 -16.46
N GLN A 249 12.28 9.47 -17.00
CA GLN A 249 11.47 9.25 -18.21
C GLN A 249 9.97 9.23 -17.93
N GLY A 250 9.54 9.28 -16.66
CA GLY A 250 8.13 9.21 -16.27
C GLY A 250 7.55 7.82 -16.45
N ARG A 251 8.38 6.78 -16.30
CA ARG A 251 8.04 5.38 -16.51
C ARG A 251 8.12 4.57 -15.24
N ALA A 252 7.20 3.63 -15.09
CA ALA A 252 7.19 2.59 -14.06
C ALA A 252 7.23 1.20 -14.71
N PRO A 253 7.43 0.11 -13.95
CA PRO A 253 7.41 -1.25 -14.49
C PRO A 253 6.17 -1.60 -15.33
N ALA A 254 5.01 -1.01 -14.99
CA ALA A 254 3.78 -1.15 -15.76
C ALA A 254 3.91 -0.64 -17.22
N ASP A 255 4.68 0.41 -17.47
CA ASP A 255 4.89 0.95 -18.81
C ASP A 255 5.77 0.04 -19.65
N ASP A 256 6.87 -0.45 -19.06
CA ASP A 256 7.79 -1.39 -19.73
C ASP A 256 7.09 -2.72 -20.06
N PHE A 257 6.27 -3.21 -19.13
CA PHE A 257 5.45 -4.41 -19.36
C PHE A 257 4.42 -4.17 -20.48
N ALA A 258 3.76 -3.01 -20.48
CA ALA A 258 2.78 -2.66 -21.51
C ALA A 258 3.42 -2.61 -22.91
N ASP A 259 4.59 -1.98 -23.05
CA ASP A 259 5.31 -1.89 -24.33
C ASP A 259 5.71 -3.27 -24.86
N ARG A 260 6.20 -4.15 -23.97
CA ARG A 260 6.51 -5.54 -24.32
C ARG A 260 5.27 -6.30 -24.78
N VAL A 261 4.14 -6.13 -24.10
CA VAL A 261 2.86 -6.76 -24.47
C VAL A 261 2.36 -6.25 -25.83
N VAL A 262 2.49 -4.96 -26.12
CA VAL A 262 2.12 -4.39 -27.42
C VAL A 262 2.99 -4.97 -28.53
N THR A 263 4.29 -5.15 -28.27
CA THR A 263 5.26 -5.63 -29.27
C THR A 263 5.20 -7.14 -29.50
N HIS A 264 5.01 -7.93 -28.43
CA HIS A 264 5.20 -9.38 -28.46
C HIS A 264 3.93 -10.17 -28.12
N GLY A 265 2.85 -9.51 -27.70
CA GLY A 265 1.64 -10.14 -27.20
C GLY A 265 1.73 -10.58 -25.73
N ILE A 266 0.57 -10.84 -25.12
CA ILE A 266 0.47 -11.13 -23.67
C ILE A 266 1.11 -12.47 -23.32
N ALA A 267 0.73 -13.55 -24.00
CA ALA A 267 1.14 -14.90 -23.64
C ALA A 267 2.68 -15.09 -23.67
N PRO A 268 3.41 -14.62 -24.69
CA PRO A 268 4.87 -14.72 -24.71
C PRO A 268 5.54 -13.95 -23.56
N VAL A 269 5.09 -12.73 -23.29
CA VAL A 269 5.67 -11.88 -22.22
C VAL A 269 5.46 -12.50 -20.83
N VAL A 270 4.25 -13.00 -20.55
CA VAL A 270 3.96 -13.67 -19.27
C VAL A 270 4.79 -14.94 -19.11
N THR A 271 4.96 -15.71 -20.20
CA THR A 271 5.77 -16.94 -20.19
C THR A 271 7.23 -16.63 -19.88
N GLN A 272 7.78 -15.58 -20.49
CA GLN A 272 9.15 -15.13 -20.23
C GLN A 272 9.36 -14.70 -18.77
N LEU A 273 8.41 -13.96 -18.19
CA LEU A 273 8.49 -13.57 -16.77
C LEU A 273 8.46 -14.77 -15.84
N ALA A 274 7.61 -15.76 -16.12
CA ALA A 274 7.52 -16.99 -15.31
C ALA A 274 8.80 -17.83 -15.35
N GLN A 275 9.61 -17.67 -16.40
CA GLN A 275 10.89 -18.37 -16.59
C GLN A 275 12.10 -17.58 -16.04
N GLY A 276 11.88 -16.43 -15.38
CA GLY A 276 12.95 -15.57 -14.86
C GLY A 276 13.66 -14.74 -15.94
N GLY A 277 13.00 -14.50 -17.07
CA GLY A 277 13.56 -13.70 -18.16
C GLY A 277 13.70 -12.22 -17.77
N THR A 278 14.97 -11.77 -17.87
CA THR A 278 15.54 -10.42 -17.63
C THR A 278 14.63 -9.23 -17.88
#